data_AF-A0A5C5WUA9-F1
#
_entry.id   AF-A0A5C5WUA9-F1
#
_cell.length_a   1.000
_cell.length_b   1.000
_cell.length_c   1.000
_cell.angle_alpha   90.00
_cell.angle_beta   90.00
_cell.angle_gamma   90.00
#
_symmetry.space_group_name_H-M   'P 1'
#
loop_
_entity.id
_entity.type
_entity.pdbx_description
1 polymer ?
#
loop_
_entity_poly.entity_id
_entity_poly.type
_entity_poly.pdbx_seq_one_letter_code
_entity_poly.pdbx_strand_id
1 'polypeptide(L)'
;MAKNENLKRKLKAADRRRARRPDSTLASAETGADVSTTADEPDVAGLCVSEILRPRGRHVLADVSVIAALKGCLSGSVPDAADAENLYVNLNKIAKRDDVSNAAFRDAIGSLLKTATSHRDERDGGAFVRFLNILSS
;
A
#
# COMPACT_ATOMS: atom_id res chain seq x y z
N MET A 1 -17.04 8.00 -48.61
CA MET A 1 -15.55 7.89 -48.68
C MET A 1 -14.83 8.26 -47.37
N ALA A 2 -15.33 9.18 -46.53
CA ALA A 2 -14.65 9.66 -45.30
C ALA A 2 -14.45 8.64 -44.13
N LYS A 3 -15.19 7.53 -44.12
CA LYS A 3 -15.08 6.52 -43.05
C LYS A 3 -13.78 5.70 -43.14
N ASN A 4 -13.25 5.52 -44.35
CA ASN A 4 -12.05 4.72 -44.58
C ASN A 4 -10.77 5.45 -44.14
N GLU A 5 -10.72 6.78 -44.25
CA GLU A 5 -9.56 7.57 -43.83
C GLU A 5 -9.41 7.61 -42.31
N ASN A 6 -10.52 7.70 -41.58
CA ASN A 6 -10.53 7.64 -40.13
C ASN A 6 -10.06 6.27 -39.61
N LEU A 7 -10.40 5.18 -40.31
CA LEU A 7 -9.92 3.85 -39.99
C LEU A 7 -8.41 3.72 -40.18
N LYS A 8 -7.88 4.20 -41.31
CA LYS A 8 -6.44 4.21 -41.61
C LYS A 8 -5.66 5.06 -40.60
N ARG A 9 -6.19 6.21 -40.17
CA ARG A 9 -5.57 7.06 -39.13
C ARG A 9 -5.53 6.36 -37.76
N LYS A 10 -6.62 5.70 -37.35
CA LYS A 10 -6.65 4.94 -36.09
C LYS A 10 -5.67 3.76 -36.09
N LEU A 11 -5.59 3.01 -37.19
CA LEU A 11 -4.61 1.93 -37.36
C LEU A 11 -3.17 2.45 -37.28
N LYS A 12 -2.84 3.53 -37.99
CA LYS A 12 -1.51 4.13 -37.95
C LYS A 12 -1.13 4.70 -36.57
N ALA A 13 -2.11 5.20 -35.82
CA ALA A 13 -1.91 5.68 -34.45
C ALA A 13 -1.70 4.53 -33.45
N ALA A 14 -2.39 3.41 -33.62
CA ALA A 14 -2.19 2.21 -32.80
C ALA A 14 -0.82 1.57 -33.06
N ASP A 15 -0.38 1.54 -34.32
CA ASP A 15 0.90 0.96 -34.71
C ASP A 15 2.10 1.77 -34.18
N ARG A 16 2.03 3.11 -34.23
CA ARG A 16 3.02 3.99 -33.59
C ARG A 16 3.14 3.80 -32.07
N ARG A 17 2.07 3.40 -31.39
CA ARG A 17 2.12 3.08 -29.95
C ARG A 17 2.80 1.74 -29.70
N ARG A 18 2.66 0.77 -30.61
CA ARG A 18 3.33 -0.53 -30.53
C ARG A 18 4.83 -0.40 -30.74
N ALA A 19 5.26 0.40 -31.72
CA ALA A 19 6.69 0.65 -32.00
C ALA A 19 7.42 1.44 -30.90
N ARG A 20 6.71 2.03 -29.93
CA ARG A 20 7.28 2.74 -28.78
C ARG A 20 7.25 1.93 -27.48
N ARG A 21 6.80 0.67 -27.51
CA ARG A 21 7.07 -0.26 -26.41
C ARG A 21 8.47 -0.84 -26.62
N PRO A 22 9.44 -0.59 -25.74
CA PRO A 22 10.61 -1.44 -25.68
C PRO A 22 10.15 -2.86 -25.38
N ASP A 23 10.50 -3.78 -26.27
CA ASP A 23 10.38 -5.21 -26.07
C ASP A 23 11.24 -5.57 -24.86
N SER A 24 10.60 -5.97 -23.77
CA SER A 24 11.26 -6.49 -22.58
C SER A 24 10.64 -7.84 -22.26
N THR A 25 10.71 -8.74 -23.23
CA THR A 25 10.63 -10.17 -22.98
C THR A 25 11.90 -10.83 -23.51
N LEU A 26 12.69 -11.32 -22.54
CA LEU A 26 13.76 -12.32 -22.64
C LEU A 26 15.20 -11.78 -22.79
N ALA A 27 15.75 -11.33 -21.67
CA ALA A 27 17.08 -11.78 -21.26
C ALA A 27 16.92 -12.51 -19.91
N SER A 28 16.87 -13.83 -19.96
CA SER A 28 17.16 -14.67 -18.80
C SER A 28 18.64 -14.53 -18.47
N ALA A 29 18.95 -13.86 -17.37
CA ALA A 29 20.16 -14.07 -16.59
C ALA A 29 19.94 -13.42 -15.23
N GLU A 30 19.78 -14.25 -14.20
CA GLU A 30 20.27 -13.99 -12.85
C GLU A 30 20.39 -12.50 -12.48
N THR A 31 19.30 -11.90 -12.04
CA THR A 31 19.41 -10.72 -11.20
C THR A 31 18.52 -11.05 -10.03
N GLY A 32 19.17 -11.41 -8.92
CA GLY A 32 18.48 -11.55 -7.65
C GLY A 32 17.57 -10.34 -7.46
N ALA A 33 16.52 -10.54 -6.67
CA ALA A 33 15.85 -9.42 -6.05
C ALA A 33 16.96 -8.46 -5.60
N ASP A 34 17.07 -7.33 -6.30
CA ASP A 34 17.93 -6.23 -5.90
C ASP A 34 17.18 -5.60 -4.72
N VAL A 35 17.12 -6.38 -3.64
CA VAL A 35 17.30 -5.92 -2.29
C VAL A 35 18.73 -5.36 -2.27
N SER A 36 18.91 -4.26 -3.00
CA SER A 36 19.74 -3.18 -2.51
C SER A 36 19.00 -2.67 -1.29
N THR A 37 19.08 -3.45 -0.20
CA THR A 37 19.20 -2.91 1.14
C THR A 37 20.36 -1.95 1.06
N THR A 38 20.09 -0.71 0.63
CA THR A 38 20.78 0.41 1.23
C THR A 38 20.59 0.18 2.72
N ALA A 39 21.69 -0.03 3.42
CA ALA A 39 21.72 -0.60 4.77
C ALA A 39 21.09 0.33 5.83
N ASP A 40 20.29 1.32 5.40
CA ASP A 40 19.77 2.41 6.20
C ASP A 40 18.37 2.87 5.77
N GLU A 41 17.73 2.26 4.76
CA GLU A 41 16.34 2.64 4.42
C GLU A 41 15.38 2.03 5.45
N PRO A 42 14.60 2.85 6.18
CA PRO A 42 13.72 2.33 7.21
C PRO A 42 12.58 1.53 6.58
N ASP A 43 12.31 0.33 7.12
CA ASP A 43 11.14 -0.46 6.75
C ASP A 43 9.86 0.23 7.27
N VAL A 44 9.34 1.17 6.48
CA VAL A 44 8.15 1.96 6.82
C VAL A 44 6.91 1.09 6.97
N ALA A 45 6.82 0.00 6.20
CA ALA A 45 5.71 -0.94 6.31
C ALA A 45 5.78 -1.72 7.63
N GLY A 46 6.96 -2.24 7.99
CA GLY A 46 7.20 -2.87 9.29
C GLY A 46 6.94 -1.93 10.46
N LEU A 47 7.36 -0.66 10.36
CA LEU A 47 7.04 0.36 11.36
C LEU A 47 5.52 0.55 11.52
N CYS A 48 4.78 0.65 10.42
CA CYS A 48 3.32 0.78 10.47
C CYS A 48 2.65 -0.47 11.05
N VAL A 49 3.10 -1.67 10.67
CA VAL A 49 2.59 -2.95 11.22
C VAL A 49 2.85 -3.04 12.71
N SER A 50 4.04 -2.65 13.17
CA SER A 50 4.39 -2.65 14.59
C SER A 50 3.49 -1.72 15.41
N GLU A 51 3.03 -0.60 14.85
CA GLU A 51 2.08 0.30 15.52
C GLU A 51 0.64 -0.21 15.52
N ILE A 52 0.25 -0.95 14.49
CA ILE A 52 -1.05 -1.62 14.42
C ILE A 52 -1.12 -2.75 15.46
N LEU A 53 -0.03 -3.52 15.58
CA LEU A 53 0.06 -4.66 16.49
C LEU A 53 0.49 -4.28 17.91
N ARG A 54 0.88 -3.02 18.14
CA ARG A 54 1.31 -2.55 19.47
C ARG A 54 0.24 -2.90 20.52
N PRO A 55 0.60 -3.57 21.62
CA PRO A 55 -0.36 -3.93 22.65
C PRO A 55 -0.96 -2.68 23.29
N ARG A 56 -2.29 -2.56 23.27
CA ARG A 56 -3.07 -1.44 23.84
C ARG A 56 -3.83 -1.88 25.10
N GLY A 57 -3.17 -2.70 25.92
CA GLY A 57 -3.79 -3.35 27.08
C GLY A 57 -4.50 -4.65 26.70
N ARG A 58 -5.73 -4.86 27.19
CA ARG A 58 -6.51 -6.10 26.95
C ARG A 58 -7.25 -6.14 25.60
N HIS A 59 -7.24 -5.05 24.83
CA HIS A 59 -8.03 -4.94 23.62
C HIS A 59 -7.17 -4.99 22.36
N VAL A 60 -7.51 -5.91 21.46
CA VAL A 60 -6.99 -5.98 20.09
C VAL A 60 -7.80 -5.02 19.24
N LEU A 61 -7.13 -4.27 18.36
CA LEU A 61 -7.78 -3.41 17.39
C LEU A 61 -8.69 -4.22 16.46
N ALA A 62 -9.91 -3.73 16.24
CA ALA A 62 -10.77 -4.27 15.19
C ALA A 62 -10.30 -3.78 13.81
N ASP A 63 -10.46 -4.62 12.79
CA ASP A 63 -10.09 -4.34 11.40
C ASP A 63 -10.77 -3.07 10.88
N VAL A 64 -12.02 -2.82 11.30
CA VAL A 64 -12.76 -1.60 10.94
C VAL A 64 -12.03 -0.34 11.41
N SER A 65 -11.52 -0.35 12.65
CA SER A 65 -10.76 0.77 13.21
C SER A 65 -9.42 0.95 12.50
N VAL A 66 -8.75 -0.16 12.15
CA VAL A 66 -7.48 -0.13 11.40
C VAL A 66 -7.70 0.44 9.99
N ILE A 67 -8.70 -0.05 9.26
CA ILE A 67 -9.05 0.43 7.92
C ILE A 67 -9.42 1.92 7.95
N ALA A 68 -10.19 2.36 8.96
CA ALA A 68 -10.55 3.77 9.12
C ALA A 68 -9.32 4.65 9.33
N ALA A 69 -8.37 4.24 10.18
CA ALA A 69 -7.13 4.96 10.40
C ALA A 69 -6.24 5.03 9.14
N LEU A 70 -6.08 3.91 8.42
CA LEU A 70 -5.31 3.85 7.17
C LEU A 70 -5.91 4.76 6.08
N LYS A 71 -7.24 4.73 5.93
CA LYS A 71 -7.95 5.65 5.02
C LYS A 71 -7.76 7.11 5.44
N GLY A 72 -7.82 7.39 6.75
CA GLY A 72 -7.55 8.71 7.29
C GLY A 72 -6.17 9.23 6.91
N CYS A 73 -5.13 8.37 7.02
CA CYS A 73 -3.76 8.73 6.65
C CYS A 73 -3.61 9.08 5.16
N LEU A 74 -4.32 8.39 4.26
CA LEU A 74 -4.26 8.66 2.82
C LEU A 74 -5.03 9.90 2.41
N SER A 75 -6.19 10.12 3.04
CA SER A 75 -7.13 11.21 2.73
C SER A 75 -6.87 12.50 3.51
N GLY A 76 -6.09 12.45 4.59
CA GLY A 76 -5.88 13.57 5.52
C GLY A 76 -7.06 13.80 6.47
N SER A 77 -8.04 12.90 6.52
CA SER A 77 -9.19 13.00 7.42
C SER A 77 -8.94 12.28 8.74
N VAL A 78 -9.32 12.91 9.85
CA VAL A 78 -9.31 12.25 11.16
C VAL A 78 -10.54 11.32 11.24
N PRO A 79 -10.38 10.05 11.65
CA PRO A 79 -11.51 9.13 11.83
C PRO A 79 -12.26 9.39 13.15
N ASP A 80 -13.58 9.17 13.17
CA ASP A 80 -14.45 9.49 14.32
C ASP A 80 -14.33 8.51 15.51
N ALA A 81 -13.90 7.28 15.25
CA ALA A 81 -13.76 6.27 16.30
C ALA A 81 -12.45 6.47 17.07
N ALA A 82 -12.53 6.56 18.40
CA ALA A 82 -11.37 6.84 19.27
C ALA A 82 -10.18 5.89 19.03
N ASP A 83 -10.42 4.59 18.81
CA ASP A 83 -9.36 3.62 18.52
C ASP A 83 -8.68 3.87 17.17
N ALA A 84 -9.46 4.28 16.17
CA ALA A 84 -8.97 4.64 14.85
C ALA A 84 -8.22 5.97 14.88
N GLU A 85 -8.70 6.95 15.66
CA GLU A 85 -8.04 8.24 15.84
C GLU A 85 -6.68 8.06 16.51
N ASN A 86 -6.62 7.29 17.59
CA ASN A 86 -5.37 6.97 18.27
C ASN A 86 -4.36 6.29 17.34
N LEU A 87 -4.82 5.33 16.52
CA LEU A 87 -3.96 4.69 15.53
C LEU A 87 -3.50 5.69 14.44
N TYR A 88 -4.41 6.52 13.93
CA TYR A 88 -4.12 7.56 12.94
C TYR A 88 -3.05 8.53 13.45
N VAL A 89 -3.16 9.00 14.69
CA VAL A 89 -2.17 9.89 15.33
C VAL A 89 -0.81 9.20 15.42
N ASN A 90 -0.77 7.92 15.78
CA ASN A 90 0.49 7.17 15.88
C ASN A 90 1.13 6.91 14.51
N LEU A 91 0.34 6.55 13.50
CA LEU A 91 0.83 6.41 12.12
C LEU A 91 1.37 7.74 11.56
N ASN A 92 0.72 8.86 11.86
CA ASN A 92 1.23 10.17 11.48
C ASN A 92 2.53 10.56 12.18
N LYS A 93 2.86 9.99 13.35
CA LYS A 93 4.18 10.18 13.95
C LYS A 93 5.26 9.50 13.10
N ILE A 94 4.97 8.33 12.52
CA ILE A 94 5.88 7.64 11.59
C ILE A 94 6.11 8.52 10.35
N ALA A 95 5.04 9.08 9.77
CA ALA A 95 5.13 9.97 8.61
C ALA A 95 5.94 11.26 8.87
N LYS A 96 6.12 11.64 10.14
CA LYS A 96 6.87 12.84 10.57
C LYS A 96 8.31 12.53 10.97
N ARG A 97 8.75 11.27 10.91
CA ARG A 97 10.15 10.95 11.22
C ARG A 97 11.05 11.44 10.09
N ASP A 98 12.23 11.91 10.45
CA ASP A 98 13.20 12.48 9.49
C ASP A 98 13.77 11.43 8.52
N ASP A 99 13.74 10.15 8.91
CA ASP A 99 14.20 9.01 8.11
C ASP A 99 13.12 8.46 7.15
N VAL A 100 11.85 8.89 7.30
CA VAL A 100 10.74 8.36 6.51
C VAL A 100 10.32 9.34 5.42
N SER A 101 10.41 8.93 4.17
CA SER A 101 9.85 9.72 3.07
C SER A 101 8.32 9.63 3.05
N ASN A 102 7.66 10.75 2.75
CA ASN A 102 6.20 10.79 2.63
C ASN A 102 5.68 9.86 1.51
N ALA A 103 6.45 9.68 0.44
CA ALA A 103 6.13 8.73 -0.62
C ALA A 103 6.13 7.28 -0.10
N ALA A 104 7.20 6.87 0.58
CA ALA A 104 7.31 5.53 1.17
C ALA A 104 6.22 5.27 2.22
N PHE A 105 5.90 6.27 3.04
CA PHE A 105 4.79 6.18 3.98
C PHE A 105 3.44 5.98 3.27
N ARG A 106 3.12 6.78 2.25
CA ARG A 106 1.85 6.64 1.51
C ARG A 106 1.76 5.30 0.78
N ASP A 107 2.86 4.81 0.22
CA ASP A 107 2.91 3.50 -0.44
C ASP A 107 2.74 2.34 0.55
N ALA A 108 3.37 2.42 1.73
CA ALA A 108 3.19 1.46 2.81
C ALA A 108 1.72 1.42 3.30
N ILE A 109 1.14 2.59 3.59
CA ILE A 109 -0.27 2.70 4.02
C ILE A 109 -1.22 2.20 2.92
N GLY A 110 -0.95 2.55 1.66
CA GLY A 110 -1.76 2.10 0.52
C GLY A 110 -1.71 0.58 0.33
N SER A 111 -0.55 -0.03 0.52
CA SER A 111 -0.37 -1.48 0.45
C SER A 111 -1.06 -2.18 1.61
N LEU A 112 -0.89 -1.69 2.84
CA LEU A 112 -1.58 -2.21 4.02
C LEU A 112 -3.10 -2.10 3.90
N LEU A 113 -3.62 -0.98 3.37
CA LEU A 113 -5.06 -0.81 3.18
C LEU A 113 -5.61 -1.82 2.17
N LYS A 114 -4.91 -2.07 1.06
CA LYS A 114 -5.30 -3.09 0.08
C LYS A 114 -5.35 -4.47 0.73
N THR A 115 -4.31 -4.84 1.48
CA THR A 115 -4.27 -6.11 2.21
C THR A 115 -5.39 -6.21 3.24
N ALA A 116 -5.63 -5.15 4.01
CA ALA A 116 -6.72 -5.09 4.98
C ALA A 116 -8.09 -5.29 4.33
N THR A 117 -8.33 -4.68 3.16
CA THR A 117 -9.59 -4.89 2.44
C THR A 117 -9.73 -6.28 1.84
N SER A 118 -8.64 -6.92 1.42
CA SER A 118 -8.65 -8.28 0.88
C SER A 118 -8.83 -9.35 1.95
N HIS A 119 -8.34 -9.10 3.17
CA HIS A 119 -8.42 -10.01 4.31
C HIS A 119 -9.58 -9.68 5.27
N ARG A 120 -10.41 -8.70 4.94
CA ARG A 120 -11.58 -8.36 5.75
C ARG A 120 -12.60 -9.49 5.65
N ASP A 121 -12.87 -10.12 6.79
CA ASP A 121 -13.99 -11.05 6.94
C ASP A 121 -15.15 -10.34 7.66
N GLU A 122 -16.37 -10.47 7.14
CA GLU A 122 -17.56 -9.91 7.78
C GLU A 122 -17.95 -10.67 9.05
N ARG A 123 -17.50 -11.91 9.18
CA ARG A 123 -17.76 -12.79 10.34
C ARG A 123 -16.67 -12.70 11.41
N ASP A 124 -15.48 -12.24 11.04
CA ASP A 124 -14.35 -12.04 11.95
C ASP A 124 -13.76 -10.62 11.77
N GLY A 125 -14.22 -9.71 12.63
CA GLY A 125 -13.79 -8.31 12.61
C GLY A 125 -12.33 -8.07 13.05
N GLY A 126 -11.53 -9.11 13.30
CA GLY A 126 -10.10 -9.02 13.60
C GLY A 126 -9.23 -9.91 12.71
N ALA A 127 -9.77 -10.43 11.60
CA ALA A 127 -9.06 -11.34 10.71
C ALA A 127 -7.77 -10.74 10.13
N PHE A 128 -7.81 -9.46 9.74
CA PHE A 128 -6.63 -8.77 9.21
C PHE A 128 -5.58 -8.54 10.31
N VAL A 129 -5.98 -8.09 11.49
CA VAL A 129 -5.02 -7.90 12.60
C VAL A 129 -4.39 -9.23 13.04
N ARG A 130 -5.14 -10.33 13.05
CA ARG A 130 -4.60 -11.68 13.31
C ARG A 130 -3.62 -12.11 12.22
N PHE A 131 -3.96 -11.87 10.96
CA PHE A 131 -3.07 -12.13 9.83
C PHE A 131 -1.73 -11.37 9.96
N LEU A 132 -1.78 -10.09 10.30
CA LEU A 132 -0.57 -9.31 10.57
C LEU A 132 0.25 -9.90 11.72
N ASN A 133 -0.41 -10.33 12.81
CA ASN A 133 0.26 -10.93 13.96
C ASN A 133 0.97 -12.25 13.62
N ILE A 134 0.42 -13.03 12.68
CA ILE A 134 1.06 -14.26 12.17
C ILE A 134 2.27 -13.92 11.31
N LEU A 135 2.18 -12.89 10.46
CA LEU A 135 3.28 -12.47 9.60
C LEU A 135 4.44 -11.80 10.34
N SER A 136 4.17 -11.19 11.49
CA SER A 136 5.20 -10.51 12.29
C SER A 136 5.88 -11.41 13.33
N SER A 137 5.47 -12.68 13.44
CA SER A 137 6.03 -13.67 14.37
C SER A 137 7.20 -14.43 13.76
#